data_AF-A0A2V9G311-F1
#
_entry.id   AF-A0A2V9G311-F1
#
_cell.length_a   1.000
_cell.length_b   1.000
_cell.length_c   1.000
_cell.angle_alpha   90.00
_cell.angle_beta   90.00
_cell.angle_gamma   90.00
#
_symmetry.space_group_name_H-M   'P 1'
#
loop_
_entity.id
_entity.type
_entity.pdbx_description
1 polymer ?
#
loop_
_entity_poly.entity_id
_entity_poly.type
_entity_poly.pdbx_seq_one_letter_code
_entity_poly.pdbx_strand_id
1 'polypeptide(L)'
;MVNKSDSAISRREFARRAALVSAAASLSPSNLLSPESVAARLPTQQAPNAPKPSPEGHAEVESRIQSIYAQYGRRLTDSQKADIRRLVTETQPTLDRLRALATDNGDGPGLYLKPLMERERTPSPMPATQKPANPPKNS
;
A
#
# COMPACT_ATOMS: atom_id res chain seq x y z
N MET A 1 -33.04 12.10 -47.02
CA MET A 1 -31.97 11.10 -47.00
C MET A 1 -31.12 11.38 -45.77
N VAL A 2 -31.14 10.51 -44.76
CA VAL A 2 -30.41 10.72 -43.50
C VAL A 2 -29.17 9.82 -43.53
N ASN A 3 -27.98 10.42 -43.51
CA ASN A 3 -26.71 9.71 -43.56
C ASN A 3 -26.38 9.06 -42.21
N LYS A 4 -26.00 7.78 -42.24
CA LYS A 4 -25.91 6.87 -41.08
C LYS A 4 -24.50 6.80 -40.48
N SER A 5 -23.75 7.91 -40.49
CA SER A 5 -22.33 7.93 -40.12
C SER A 5 -21.95 8.82 -38.93
N ASP A 6 -22.89 9.54 -38.31
CA ASP A 6 -22.57 10.51 -37.24
C ASP A 6 -22.47 9.89 -35.82
N SER A 7 -22.64 8.58 -35.68
CA SER A 7 -22.63 7.91 -34.36
C SER A 7 -21.45 6.97 -34.11
N ALA A 8 -20.46 6.90 -35.00
CA ALA A 8 -19.32 6.01 -34.85
C ALA A 8 -18.14 6.73 -34.17
N ILE A 9 -17.93 6.49 -32.87
CA ILE A 9 -16.76 6.98 -32.14
C ILE A 9 -15.49 6.47 -32.82
N SER A 10 -14.65 7.38 -33.29
CA SER A 10 -13.37 7.04 -33.93
C SER A 10 -12.36 6.53 -32.91
N ARG A 11 -11.57 5.51 -33.27
CA ARG A 11 -10.50 4.94 -32.43
C ARG A 11 -9.55 6.01 -31.88
N ARG A 12 -9.25 7.03 -32.69
CA ARG A 12 -8.39 8.16 -32.29
C ARG A 12 -9.05 9.05 -31.25
N GLU A 13 -10.35 9.25 -31.36
CA GLU A 13 -11.11 10.04 -30.41
C GLU A 13 -11.29 9.30 -29.08
N PHE A 14 -11.55 7.98 -29.15
CA PHE A 14 -11.55 7.10 -27.98
C PHE A 14 -10.20 7.15 -27.24
N ALA A 15 -9.08 7.01 -27.96
CA ALA A 15 -7.75 7.07 -27.35
C ALA A 15 -7.44 8.42 -26.69
N ARG A 16 -7.85 9.53 -27.32
CA ARG A 16 -7.71 10.87 -26.72
C ARG A 16 -8.57 11.02 -25.45
N ARG A 17 -9.80 10.53 -25.46
CA ARG A 17 -10.69 10.58 -24.29
C ARG A 17 -10.18 9.67 -23.17
N ALA A 18 -9.68 8.47 -23.47
CA ALA A 18 -9.11 7.55 -22.49
C ALA A 18 -7.85 8.13 -21.81
N ALA A 19 -6.95 8.75 -22.58
CA ALA A 19 -5.75 9.38 -22.02
C ALA A 19 -6.07 10.53 -21.03
N LEU A 20 -7.13 11.30 -21.29
CA LEU A 20 -7.56 12.38 -20.40
C LEU A 20 -8.27 11.86 -19.13
N VAL A 21 -9.04 10.77 -19.22
CA VAL A 21 -9.70 10.16 -18.05
C VAL A 21 -8.68 9.44 -17.14
N SER A 22 -7.66 8.80 -17.70
CA SER A 22 -6.57 8.19 -16.93
C SER A 22 -5.73 9.20 -16.13
N ALA A 23 -5.70 10.48 -16.54
CA ALA A 23 -5.00 11.53 -15.83
C ALA A 23 -5.75 12.05 -14.58
N ALA A 24 -7.07 11.85 -14.49
CA ALA A 24 -7.89 12.33 -13.37
C ALA A 24 -8.10 11.30 -12.24
N ALA A 25 -7.90 10.01 -12.52
CA ALA A 25 -8.06 8.94 -11.53
C ALA A 25 -6.85 8.76 -10.58
N SER A 26 -5.73 9.46 -10.83
CA SER A 26 -4.53 9.42 -9.99
C SER A 26 -4.53 10.46 -8.86
N LEU A 27 -5.54 11.33 -8.79
CA LEU A 27 -5.64 12.38 -7.78
C LEU A 27 -6.79 12.08 -6.82
N SER A 28 -6.49 11.26 -5.80
CA SER A 28 -7.18 11.13 -4.49
C SER A 28 -7.91 9.80 -4.21
N PRO A 29 -7.26 8.84 -3.52
CA PRO A 29 -7.93 7.89 -2.66
C PRO A 29 -7.96 8.41 -1.20
N SER A 30 -8.34 9.68 -0.97
CA SER A 30 -8.26 10.25 0.39
C SER A 30 -9.33 9.74 1.37
N ASN A 31 -10.31 8.94 0.93
CA ASN A 31 -11.42 8.49 1.78
C ASN A 31 -11.42 6.99 2.13
N LEU A 32 -10.39 6.21 1.74
CA LEU A 32 -10.31 4.78 2.06
C LEU A 32 -9.34 4.43 3.21
N LEU A 33 -8.72 5.43 3.83
CA LEU A 33 -7.76 5.24 4.92
C LEU A 33 -8.30 5.87 6.21
N SER A 34 -9.37 5.29 6.75
CA SER A 34 -9.66 5.43 8.19
C SER A 34 -9.05 4.22 8.92
N PRO A 35 -7.81 4.31 9.41
CA PRO A 35 -7.33 3.32 10.35
C PRO A 35 -8.05 3.53 11.68
N GLU A 36 -8.81 2.53 12.12
CA GLU A 36 -9.16 2.38 13.53
C GLU A 36 -7.84 2.21 14.30
N SER A 37 -7.52 3.22 15.10
CA SER A 37 -6.26 3.29 15.86
C SER A 37 -6.32 2.30 17.03
N VAL A 38 -5.90 1.06 16.78
CA VAL A 38 -5.47 0.16 17.86
C VAL A 38 -4.00 0.48 18.14
N ALA A 39 -3.77 1.45 19.01
CA ALA A 39 -2.45 1.79 19.49
C ALA A 39 -1.89 0.68 20.39
N ALA A 40 -1.32 -0.36 19.78
CA ALA A 40 -0.43 -1.27 20.47
C ALA A 40 0.90 -0.54 20.71
N ARG A 41 1.16 -0.17 21.97
CA ARG A 41 2.47 0.35 22.39
C ARG A 41 3.51 -0.77 22.28
N LEU A 42 4.18 -0.85 21.14
CA LEU A 42 5.40 -1.63 21.03
C LEU A 42 6.51 -0.91 21.81
N PRO A 43 7.34 -1.64 22.59
CA PRO A 43 8.49 -1.05 23.26
C PRO A 43 9.45 -0.49 22.22
N THR A 44 9.77 0.80 22.33
CA THR A 44 10.82 1.46 21.56
C THR A 44 12.16 0.85 21.97
N GLN A 45 12.64 -0.14 21.22
CA GLN A 45 14.02 -0.62 21.34
C GLN A 45 14.95 0.41 20.68
N GLN A 46 15.16 1.51 21.39
CA GLN A 46 16.08 2.55 20.97
C GLN A 46 17.50 2.05 21.30
N ALA A 47 18.23 1.60 20.28
CA ALA A 47 19.62 1.21 20.45
C ALA A 47 20.43 2.44 20.94
N PRO A 48 21.30 2.32 21.96
CA PRO A 48 21.96 3.47 22.61
C PRO A 48 22.98 4.23 21.74
N ASN A 49 23.17 3.82 20.49
CA ASN A 49 24.08 4.44 19.52
C ASN A 49 23.46 4.34 18.13
N ALA A 50 22.46 5.19 17.85
CA ALA A 50 22.02 5.38 16.47
C ALA A 50 23.17 6.03 15.68
N PRO A 51 23.66 5.40 14.59
CA PRO A 51 24.67 6.01 13.74
C PRO A 51 24.18 7.36 13.26
N LYS A 52 25.08 8.36 13.23
CA LYS A 52 24.78 9.63 12.56
C LYS A 52 24.43 9.32 11.09
N PRO A 53 23.41 9.98 10.52
CA PRO A 53 23.00 9.72 9.16
C PRO A 53 24.15 9.96 8.19
N SER A 54 24.17 9.20 7.09
CA SER A 54 25.16 9.38 6.04
C SER A 54 25.05 10.79 5.41
N PRO A 55 26.06 11.29 4.68
CA PRO A 55 25.96 12.56 3.97
C PRO A 55 24.75 12.62 3.02
N GLU A 56 24.45 11.50 2.34
CA GLU A 56 23.25 11.36 1.50
C GLU A 56 21.97 11.38 2.35
N GLY A 57 21.98 10.72 3.51
CA GLY A 57 20.88 10.73 4.46
C GLY A 57 20.53 12.14 4.97
N HIS A 58 21.52 13.02 5.14
CA HIS A 58 21.26 14.43 5.47
C HIS A 58 20.51 15.17 4.36
N ALA A 59 20.90 14.97 3.10
CA ALA A 59 20.23 15.58 1.96
C ALA A 59 18.78 15.05 1.80
N GLU A 60 18.57 13.76 2.06
CA GLU A 60 17.23 13.15 2.06
C GLU A 60 16.33 13.72 3.16
N VAL A 61 16.86 13.90 4.37
CA VAL A 61 16.13 14.51 5.50
C VAL A 61 15.63 15.91 5.12
N GLU A 62 16.51 16.76 4.60
CA GLU A 62 16.15 18.12 4.20
C GLU A 62 15.12 18.13 3.07
N SER A 63 15.33 17.30 2.03
CA SER A 63 14.39 17.15 0.91
C SER A 63 12.99 16.69 1.37
N ARG A 64 12.94 15.75 2.31
CA ARG A 64 11.67 15.25 2.88
C ARG A 64 10.97 16.32 3.71
N ILE A 65 11.70 17.05 4.55
CA ILE A 65 11.14 18.18 5.32
C ILE A 65 10.57 19.24 4.38
N GLN A 66 11.32 19.62 3.34
CA GLN A 66 10.86 20.60 2.35
C GLN A 66 9.60 20.14 1.62
N SER A 67 9.54 18.87 1.22
CA SER A 67 8.37 18.29 0.56
C SER A 67 7.12 18.33 1.44
N ILE A 68 7.26 17.96 2.73
CA ILE A 68 6.17 18.03 3.71
C ILE A 68 5.69 19.47 3.90
N TYR A 69 6.61 20.44 3.99
CA TYR A 69 6.23 21.85 4.16
C TYR A 69 5.61 22.45 2.92
N ALA A 70 6.08 22.09 1.72
CA ALA A 70 5.47 22.53 0.47
C ALA A 70 4.01 22.06 0.37
N GLN A 71 3.73 20.82 0.79
CA GLN A 71 2.39 20.24 0.68
C GLN A 71 1.46 20.62 1.84
N TYR A 72 1.97 20.66 3.07
CA TYR A 72 1.16 20.77 4.29
C TYR A 72 1.56 21.91 5.23
N GLY A 73 2.65 22.64 4.95
CA GLY A 73 3.25 23.61 5.88
C GLY A 73 2.31 24.72 6.36
N ARG A 74 1.32 25.11 5.54
CA ARG A 74 0.29 26.10 5.90
C ARG A 74 -0.67 25.63 6.99
N ARG A 75 -0.81 24.32 7.18
CA ARG A 75 -1.71 23.69 8.16
C ARG A 75 -1.00 23.33 9.46
N LEU A 76 0.31 23.53 9.53
CA LEU A 76 1.15 23.09 10.63
C LEU A 76 1.56 24.27 11.51
N THR A 77 1.41 24.09 12.81
CA THR A 77 1.99 24.99 13.81
C THR A 77 3.52 24.85 13.84
N ASP A 78 4.20 25.81 14.44
CA ASP A 78 5.66 25.76 14.51
C ASP A 78 6.17 24.64 15.44
N SER A 79 5.39 24.29 16.48
CA SER A 79 5.66 23.10 17.30
C SER A 79 5.58 21.81 16.47
N GLN A 80 4.54 21.66 15.65
CA GLN A 80 4.38 20.50 14.76
C GLN A 80 5.50 20.43 13.71
N LYS A 81 5.94 21.57 13.18
CA LYS A 81 7.09 21.64 12.27
C LYS A 81 8.38 21.18 12.97
N ALA A 82 8.62 21.63 14.20
CA ALA A 82 9.78 21.17 14.98
C ALA A 82 9.72 19.66 15.22
N ASP A 83 8.55 19.11 15.56
CA ASP A 83 8.36 17.67 15.73
C ASP A 83 8.60 16.89 14.44
N ILE A 84 8.13 17.39 13.29
CA ILE A 84 8.39 16.77 11.98
C ILE A 84 9.89 16.69 11.70
N ARG A 85 10.63 17.78 11.93
CA ARG A 85 12.10 17.76 11.74
C ARG A 85 12.76 16.71 12.61
N ARG A 86 12.36 16.62 13.89
CA ARG A 86 12.86 15.61 14.81
C ARG A 86 12.56 14.20 14.29
N LEU A 87 11.30 13.91 13.97
CA LEU A 87 10.87 12.58 13.53
C LEU A 87 11.56 12.13 12.23
N VAL A 88 11.69 13.02 11.26
CA VAL A 88 12.37 12.71 9.99
C VAL A 88 13.85 12.40 10.26
N THR A 89 14.51 13.19 11.10
CA THR A 89 15.92 12.97 11.49
C THR A 89 16.10 11.65 12.24
N GLU A 90 15.22 11.35 13.20
CA GLU A 90 15.27 10.11 13.99
C GLU A 90 15.01 8.85 13.14
N THR A 91 14.18 8.97 12.10
CA THR A 91 13.83 7.85 11.23
C THR A 91 14.95 7.51 10.24
N GLN A 92 15.76 8.49 9.83
CA GLN A 92 16.75 8.34 8.76
C GLN A 92 17.75 7.18 8.98
N PRO A 93 18.37 7.00 10.16
CA PRO A 93 19.32 5.90 10.37
C PRO A 93 18.67 4.51 10.20
N THR A 94 17.38 4.38 10.50
CA THR A 94 16.66 3.12 10.29
C THR A 94 16.43 2.86 8.81
N LEU A 95 16.11 3.89 8.02
CA LEU A 95 16.01 3.78 6.57
C LEU A 95 17.36 3.43 5.93
N ASP A 96 18.44 4.04 6.41
CA ASP A 96 19.80 3.75 5.93
C ASP A 96 20.18 2.29 6.20
N ARG A 97 19.84 1.76 7.39
CA ARG A 97 20.02 0.34 7.71
C ARG A 97 19.21 -0.59 6.80
N LEU A 98 17.96 -0.25 6.50
CA LEU A 98 17.13 -1.05 5.59
C LEU A 98 17.68 -1.02 4.17
N ARG A 99 18.20 0.12 3.70
CA ARG A 99 18.83 0.27 2.38
C ARG A 99 20.14 -0.51 2.27
N ALA A 100 20.85 -0.71 3.37
CA ALA A 100 22.09 -1.49 3.40
C ALA A 100 21.86 -3.02 3.24
N LEU A 101 20.62 -3.49 3.36
CA LEU A 101 20.29 -4.90 3.10
C LEU A 101 20.40 -5.17 1.60
N ALA A 102 21.21 -6.17 1.24
CA ALA A 102 21.31 -6.64 -0.14
C ALA A 102 19.96 -7.20 -0.58
N THR A 103 19.45 -6.67 -1.70
CA THR A 103 18.23 -7.14 -2.35
C THR A 103 18.53 -7.33 -3.82
N ASP A 104 18.06 -8.43 -4.40
CA ASP A 104 18.05 -8.68 -5.84
C ASP A 104 16.64 -8.42 -6.39
N ASN A 105 16.52 -8.20 -7.70
CA ASN A 105 15.22 -8.01 -8.36
C ASN A 105 14.32 -9.25 -8.24
N GLY A 106 14.89 -10.42 -7.92
CA GLY A 106 14.15 -11.64 -7.61
C GLY A 106 13.57 -11.69 -6.18
N ASP A 107 14.02 -10.82 -5.28
CA ASP A 107 13.50 -10.74 -3.92
C ASP A 107 12.13 -10.06 -3.92
N GLY A 108 11.09 -10.89 -3.91
CA GLY A 108 9.71 -10.44 -3.87
C GLY A 108 9.33 -9.78 -2.54
N PRO A 109 8.18 -9.10 -2.49
CA PRO A 109 7.67 -8.56 -1.24
C PRO A 109 7.43 -9.69 -0.23
N GLY A 110 7.66 -9.40 1.06
CA GLY A 110 7.43 -10.38 2.14
C GLY A 110 5.97 -10.86 2.23
N LEU A 111 5.03 -10.12 1.63
CA LEU A 111 3.62 -10.49 1.48
C LEU A 111 3.19 -10.34 0.02
N TYR A 112 2.40 -11.28 -0.48
CA TYR A 112 1.82 -11.23 -1.83
C TYR A 112 0.29 -11.15 -1.76
N LEU A 113 -0.29 -10.50 -2.77
CA LEU A 113 -1.73 -10.47 -2.95
C LEU A 113 -2.22 -11.87 -3.36
N LYS A 114 -3.08 -12.48 -2.55
CA LYS A 114 -3.86 -13.67 -2.93
C LYS A 114 -5.23 -13.23 -3.44
N PRO A 115 -5.52 -13.31 -4.77
CA PRO A 115 -6.83 -12.99 -5.30
C PRO A 115 -7.92 -13.86 -4.64
N LEU A 116 -9.09 -13.27 -4.37
CA LEU A 116 -10.19 -13.96 -3.67
C LEU A 116 -10.63 -15.26 -4.38
N MET A 117 -10.56 -15.29 -5.72
CA MET A 117 -10.92 -16.46 -6.53
C MET A 117 -10.08 -17.71 -6.25
N GLU A 118 -8.88 -17.56 -5.68
CA GLU A 118 -8.02 -18.69 -5.31
C GLU A 118 -8.35 -19.25 -3.93
N ARG A 119 -9.03 -18.49 -3.05
CA ARG A 119 -9.51 -18.99 -1.75
C ARG A 119 -10.68 -19.96 -1.89
N GLU A 120 -11.53 -19.75 -2.89
CA GLU A 120 -12.70 -20.63 -3.13
C GLU A 120 -12.35 -21.93 -3.87
N ARG A 121 -11.14 -22.02 -4.46
CA ARG A 121 -10.69 -23.23 -5.15
C ARG A 121 -10.14 -24.32 -4.25
N THR A 122 -9.91 -24.04 -2.96
CA THR A 122 -9.78 -25.13 -1.99
C THR A 122 -11.15 -25.78 -1.86
N PRO A 123 -11.36 -27.00 -2.40
CA PRO A 123 -12.63 -27.67 -2.22
C PRO A 123 -12.86 -27.81 -0.72
N SER A 124 -13.99 -27.29 -0.23
CA SER A 124 -14.42 -27.62 1.12
C SER A 124 -14.40 -29.14 1.26
N PRO A 125 -13.81 -29.71 2.33
CA PRO A 125 -13.87 -31.13 2.55
C PRO A 125 -15.35 -31.51 2.58
N MET A 126 -15.81 -32.24 1.56
CA MET A 126 -17.19 -32.69 1.48
C MET A 126 -17.48 -33.48 2.78
N PRO A 127 -18.61 -33.24 3.45
CA PRO A 127 -19.00 -34.08 4.57
C PRO A 127 -19.07 -35.52 4.05
N ALA A 128 -18.32 -36.41 4.69
CA ALA A 128 -18.25 -37.82 4.31
C ALA A 128 -19.67 -38.37 4.19
N THR A 129 -20.00 -38.93 3.03
CA THR A 129 -21.24 -39.69 2.83
C THR A 129 -21.29 -40.78 3.90
N GLN A 130 -22.21 -40.62 4.84
CA GLN A 130 -22.46 -41.64 5.86
C GLN A 130 -22.88 -42.92 5.14
N LYS A 131 -22.05 -43.96 5.28
CA LYS A 131 -22.33 -45.32 4.83
C LYS A 131 -23.66 -45.76 5.46
N PRO A 132 -24.66 -46.20 4.69
CA PRO A 132 -25.92 -46.66 5.26
C PRO A 132 -25.65 -47.89 6.13
N ALA A 133 -26.14 -47.85 7.36
CA ALA A 133 -26.05 -48.95 8.31
C ALA A 133 -26.85 -50.16 7.80
N ASN A 134 -26.23 -51.35 7.88
CA ASN A 134 -26.92 -52.60 7.55
C ASN A 134 -28.11 -52.82 8.50
N PRO A 135 -29.24 -53.37 8.01
CA PRO A 135 -30.39 -53.64 8.86
C PRO A 135 -30.08 -54.78 9.85
N PRO A 136 -30.70 -54.78 11.04
CA PRO A 136 -30.48 -55.81 12.05
C PRO A 136 -31.02 -57.15 11.56
N LYS A 137 -30.24 -58.22 11.75
CA LYS A 137 -30.70 -59.61 11.60
C LYS A 137 -31.64 -59.92 12.77
N ASN A 138 -32.89 -60.24 12.45
CA ASN A 138 -33.82 -60.84 13.41
C ASN A 138 -33.53 -62.34 13.53
N SER A 139 -33.41 -62.77 14.80
CA SER A 139 -33.63 -64.11 15.40
C SER A 139 -33.09 -65.33 14.67
#